data_AF-A0A5S9MF58-F1
#
_entry.id   AF-A0A5S9MF58-F1
#
_cell.length_a   1.000
_cell.length_b   1.000
_cell.length_c   1.000
_cell.angle_alpha   90.00
_cell.angle_beta   90.00
_cell.angle_gamma   90.00
#
_symmetry.space_group_name_H-M   'P 1'
#
loop_
_entity.id
_entity.type
_entity.pdbx_description
1 polymer ?
#
loop_
_entity_poly.entity_id
_entity_poly.type
_entity_poly.pdbx_seq_one_letter_code
_entity_poly.pdbx_strand_id
1 'polypeptide(L)'
;MELIKEKYPHVEYHQEICLATQVRQEAVSQQAGQADLTIVVGDPKSNNSNRLAQVSMEIAGTQAYRIGDLSELKLEWLQGVKTVAVTAGASTPTPITY
;
A
#
# COMPACT_ATOMS: atom_id res chain seq x y z
N MET A 1 -4.05 18.59 9.29
CA MET A 1 -5.06 18.36 10.33
C MET A 1 -5.36 19.63 11.13
N GLU A 2 -4.36 20.45 11.50
CA GLU A 2 -4.58 21.74 12.20
C GLU A 2 -5.39 22.77 11.41
N LEU A 3 -5.11 22.94 10.11
CA LEU A 3 -5.75 23.97 9.26
C LEU A 3 -7.28 23.87 9.14
N ILE A 4 -7.85 22.66 9.29
CA ILE A 4 -9.31 22.46 9.19
C ILE A 4 -9.99 22.77 10.53
N LYS A 5 -9.34 22.43 11.66
CA LYS A 5 -9.84 22.77 13.00
C LYS A 5 -9.82 24.28 13.27
N GLU A 6 -8.82 24.98 12.75
CA GLU A 6 -8.71 26.44 12.87
C GLU A 6 -9.87 27.16 12.15
N LYS A 7 -10.28 26.65 11.00
CA LYS A 7 -11.29 27.29 10.15
C LYS A 7 -12.72 26.85 10.45
N TYR A 8 -12.91 25.64 10.98
CA TYR A 8 -14.22 25.06 11.30
C TYR A 8 -14.16 24.36 12.67
N PRO A 9 -14.28 25.12 13.78
CA PRO A 9 -14.11 24.60 15.14
C PRO A 9 -15.18 23.57 15.57
N HIS A 10 -16.27 23.43 14.80
CA HIS A 10 -17.36 22.49 15.07
C HIS A 10 -17.37 21.27 14.13
N VAL A 11 -16.28 21.01 13.39
CA VAL A 11 -16.25 19.88 12.46
C VAL A 11 -16.19 18.55 13.24
N GLU A 12 -17.17 17.69 13.02
CA GLU A 12 -17.11 16.29 13.46
C GLU A 12 -16.35 15.47 12.42
N TYR A 13 -15.28 14.80 12.85
CA TYR A 13 -14.47 13.95 11.99
C TYR A 13 -14.90 12.50 12.16
N HIS A 14 -15.52 11.92 11.13
CA HIS A 14 -15.81 10.51 11.06
C HIS A 14 -14.75 9.81 10.22
N GLN A 15 -13.89 9.05 10.88
CA GLN A 15 -12.85 8.27 10.22
C GLN A 15 -13.47 6.95 9.74
N GLU A 16 -14.01 6.93 8.51
CA GLU A 16 -14.73 5.78 7.92
C GLU A 16 -13.81 4.61 7.49
N ILE A 17 -12.54 4.60 7.89
CA ILE A 17 -11.66 3.47 7.60
C ILE A 17 -11.97 2.35 8.60
N CYS A 18 -12.64 1.30 8.13
CA CYS A 18 -12.89 0.09 8.92
C CYS A 18 -11.58 -0.48 9.49
N LEU A 19 -11.61 -0.92 10.75
CA LEU A 19 -10.48 -1.49 11.48
C LEU A 19 -9.79 -2.63 10.70
N ALA A 20 -10.55 -3.41 9.92
CA ALA A 20 -10.01 -4.47 9.07
C ALA A 20 -9.08 -3.97 7.95
N THR A 21 -9.28 -2.74 7.48
CA THR A 21 -8.41 -2.08 6.49
C THR A 21 -7.12 -1.60 7.14
N GLN A 22 -7.18 -1.08 8.37
CA GLN A 22 -5.99 -0.71 9.14
C GLN A 22 -5.12 -1.91 9.49
N VAL A 23 -5.72 -3.00 10.00
CA VAL A 23 -4.97 -4.22 10.36
C VAL A 23 -4.26 -4.83 9.14
N ARG A 24 -4.88 -4.79 7.95
CA ARG A 24 -4.22 -5.24 6.71
C ARG A 24 -3.07 -4.32 6.29
N GLN A 25 -3.22 -3.00 6.46
CA GLN A 25 -2.14 -2.06 6.16
C GLN A 25 -0.95 -2.24 7.11
N GLU A 26 -1.20 -2.47 8.40
CA GLU A 26 -0.16 -2.73 9.41
C GLU A 26 0.55 -4.06 9.19
N ALA A 27 -0.19 -5.14 8.88
CA ALA A 27 0.39 -6.45 8.59
C ALA A 27 1.28 -6.42 7.34
N VAL A 28 0.83 -5.75 6.27
CA VAL A 28 1.63 -5.54 5.06
C VAL A 28 2.87 -4.72 5.36
N SER A 29 2.77 -3.69 6.20
CA SER A 29 3.93 -2.87 6.59
C SER A 29 4.98 -3.67 7.37
N GLN A 30 4.57 -4.59 8.26
CA GLN A 30 5.53 -5.43 8.99
C GLN A 30 6.22 -6.45 8.09
N GLN A 31 5.51 -7.07 7.15
CA GLN A 31 6.12 -7.99 6.19
C GLN A 31 7.02 -7.27 5.17
N ALA A 32 6.60 -6.08 4.71
CA ALA A 32 7.37 -5.27 3.78
C ALA A 32 8.73 -4.83 4.36
N GLY A 33 8.82 -4.56 5.66
CA GLY A 33 10.05 -4.12 6.32
C GLY A 33 11.19 -5.14 6.33
N GLN A 34 10.93 -6.41 5.95
CA GLN A 34 11.94 -7.46 5.82
C GLN A 34 12.33 -7.75 4.36
N ALA A 35 11.67 -7.10 3.40
CA ALA A 35 11.95 -7.25 1.98
C ALA A 35 12.76 -6.05 1.45
N ASP A 36 13.56 -6.26 0.41
CA ASP A 36 14.27 -5.16 -0.25
C ASP A 36 13.34 -4.39 -1.20
N LEU A 37 12.25 -5.03 -1.65
CA LEU A 37 11.25 -4.46 -2.55
C LEU A 37 9.84 -4.95 -2.21
N THR A 38 8.85 -4.07 -2.32
CA THR A 38 7.43 -4.43 -2.22
C THR A 38 6.70 -4.19 -3.54
N ILE A 39 5.97 -5.17 -4.04
CA ILE A 39 5.11 -5.06 -5.20
C ILE A 39 3.65 -5.15 -4.77
N VAL A 40 2.87 -4.13 -5.10
CA VAL A 40 1.44 -4.04 -4.77
C VAL A 40 0.62 -4.25 -6.04
N VAL A 41 -0.12 -5.35 -6.11
CA VAL A 41 -0.98 -5.67 -7.26
C VAL A 41 -2.36 -5.05 -7.09
N GLY A 42 -2.72 -4.15 -7.99
CA GLY A 42 -4.08 -3.62 -8.05
C GLY A 42 -4.25 -2.42 -8.97
N ASP A 43 -5.51 -2.10 -9.22
CA ASP A 43 -5.91 -1.03 -10.13
C ASP A 43 -5.27 0.31 -9.73
N PRO A 44 -4.67 1.07 -10.69
CA PRO A 44 -4.13 2.40 -10.42
C PRO A 44 -5.16 3.39 -9.85
N LYS A 45 -6.46 3.17 -10.10
CA LYS A 45 -7.57 3.97 -9.56
C LYS A 45 -8.00 3.54 -8.17
N SER A 46 -7.49 2.43 -7.65
CA SER A 46 -7.82 1.95 -6.31
C SER A 46 -7.04 2.74 -5.25
N ASN A 47 -7.76 3.59 -4.51
CA ASN A 47 -7.21 4.30 -3.36
C ASN A 47 -6.58 3.36 -2.34
N ASN A 48 -7.12 2.16 -2.15
CA ASN A 48 -6.57 1.18 -1.21
C ASN A 48 -5.22 0.62 -1.70
N SER A 49 -5.09 0.28 -2.98
CA SER A 49 -3.83 -0.21 -3.54
C SER A 49 -2.75 0.86 -3.51
N ASN A 50 -3.10 2.10 -3.85
CA ASN A 50 -2.19 3.24 -3.73
C ASN A 50 -1.76 3.49 -2.28
N ARG A 51 -2.70 3.40 -1.33
CA ARG A 51 -2.42 3.57 0.09
C ARG A 51 -1.46 2.50 0.62
N LEU A 52 -1.58 1.24 0.19
CA LEU A 52 -0.67 0.16 0.59
C LEU A 52 0.75 0.40 0.09
N ALA A 53 0.92 0.85 -1.15
CA ALA A 53 2.24 1.20 -1.69
C ALA A 53 2.86 2.37 -0.91
N GLN A 54 2.06 3.41 -0.63
CA GLN A 54 2.49 4.56 0.16
C GLN A 54 2.89 4.15 1.59
N VAL A 55 2.07 3.34 2.26
CA VAL A 55 2.36 2.83 3.61
C VAL A 55 3.65 2.00 3.64
N SER A 56 3.90 1.19 2.61
CA SER A 56 5.14 0.40 2.52
C SER A 56 6.37 1.31 2.44
N MET A 57 6.30 2.42 1.70
CA MET A 57 7.40 3.39 1.62
C MET A 57 7.53 4.25 2.88
N GLU A 58 6.42 4.77 3.42
CA GLU A 58 6.42 5.73 4.53
C GLU A 58 6.63 5.07 5.90
N ILE A 59 6.07 3.86 6.10
CA ILE A 59 6.08 3.18 7.40
C ILE A 59 7.12 2.07 7.43
N ALA A 60 7.17 1.21 6.40
CA ALA A 60 8.12 0.09 6.37
C ALA A 60 9.53 0.50 5.91
N GLY A 61 9.68 1.67 5.26
CA GLY A 61 10.96 2.14 4.72
C GLY A 61 11.43 1.34 3.50
N THR A 62 10.56 0.49 2.94
CA THR A 62 10.87 -0.40 1.81
C THR A 62 10.36 0.22 0.53
N GLN A 63 11.19 0.17 -0.52
CA GLN A 63 10.80 0.65 -1.83
C GLN A 63 9.60 -0.14 -2.36
N ALA A 64 8.56 0.54 -2.82
CA ALA A 64 7.33 -0.11 -3.25
C ALA A 64 6.85 0.38 -4.61
N TYR A 65 6.39 -0.56 -5.44
CA TYR A 65 5.75 -0.27 -6.73
C TYR A 65 4.37 -0.90 -6.81
N ARG A 66 3.41 -0.13 -7.32
CA ARG A 66 2.08 -0.66 -7.67
C ARG A 66 2.07 -1.06 -9.14
N ILE A 67 1.64 -2.29 -9.41
CA ILE A 67 1.40 -2.80 -10.77
C ILE A 67 -0.07 -3.20 -10.93
N GLY A 68 -0.66 -2.89 -12.09
CA GLY A 68 -2.01 -3.35 -12.45
C GLY A 68 -1.99 -4.80 -12.89
N ASP A 69 -0.96 -5.16 -13.66
CA ASP A 69 -0.68 -6.51 -14.15
C ASP A 69 0.84 -6.67 -14.40
N LEU A 70 1.25 -7.87 -14.82
CA LEU A 70 2.67 -8.21 -15.02
C LEU A 70 3.36 -7.40 -16.11
N SER A 71 2.62 -6.78 -17.04
CA SER A 71 3.22 -5.93 -18.09
C SER A 71 3.77 -4.61 -17.54
N GLU A 72 3.28 -4.16 -16.38
CA GLU A 72 3.78 -2.97 -15.70
C GLU A 72 5.04 -3.27 -14.86
N LEU A 73 5.38 -4.54 -14.64
CA LEU A 73 6.55 -4.92 -13.87
C LEU A 73 7.82 -4.66 -14.69
N LYS A 74 8.70 -3.81 -14.16
CA LYS A 74 10.01 -3.58 -14.77
C LYS A 74 11.09 -4.43 -14.10
N LEU A 75 11.82 -5.20 -14.89
CA LEU A 75 12.90 -6.06 -14.42
C LEU A 75 14.04 -5.27 -13.75
N GLU A 76 14.22 -4.00 -14.12
CA GLU A 76 15.17 -3.08 -13.48
C GLU A 76 14.90 -2.91 -11.97
N TRP A 77 13.64 -3.02 -11.52
CA TRP A 77 13.29 -2.94 -10.10
C TRP A 77 13.79 -4.14 -9.29
N LEU A 78 14.04 -5.27 -9.96
CA LEU A 78 14.49 -6.51 -9.32
C LEU A 78 16.02 -6.63 -9.28
N GLN A 79 16.75 -5.68 -9.87
CA GLN A 79 18.21 -5.73 -9.89
C GLN A 79 18.79 -5.52 -8.48
N GLY A 80 19.55 -6.51 -7.99
CA GLY A 80 20.17 -6.45 -6.66
C GLY A 80 19.21 -6.72 -5.49
N VAL A 81 17.92 -6.94 -5.76
CA VAL A 81 16.91 -7.32 -4.78
C VAL A 81 17.00 -8.83 -4.50
N LYS A 82 17.08 -9.21 -3.23
CA LYS A 82 17.11 -10.62 -2.80
C LYS A 82 15.75 -11.10 -2.32
N THR A 83 14.95 -10.20 -1.76
CA THR A 83 13.62 -10.55 -1.23
C THR A 83 12.59 -9.54 -1.69
N VAL A 84 11.53 -10.05 -2.34
CA VAL A 84 10.39 -9.25 -2.82
C VAL A 84 9.16 -9.64 -2.01
N ALA A 85 8.54 -8.66 -1.36
CA ALA A 85 7.21 -8.81 -0.77
C ALA A 85 6.15 -8.54 -1.86
N VAL A 86 5.18 -9.43 -2.02
CA VAL A 86 4.06 -9.23 -2.95
C VAL A 86 2.77 -9.14 -2.14
N THR A 87 1.99 -8.09 -2.39
CA THR A 87 0.69 -7.88 -1.75
C THR A 87 -0.33 -7.40 -2.78
N ALA A 88 -1.62 -7.49 -2.46
CA ALA A 88 -2.68 -7.08 -3.36
C ALA A 88 -3.71 -6.22 -2.63
N GLY A 89 -4.28 -5.24 -3.36
CA GLY A 89 -5.42 -4.48 -2.86
C GLY A 89 -6.63 -5.39 -2.61
N ALA A 90 -7.49 -5.03 -1.66
CA ALA A 90 -8.67 -5.84 -1.30
C ALA A 90 -9.66 -6.07 -2.47
N SER A 91 -9.61 -5.22 -3.50
CA SER A 91 -10.44 -5.30 -4.70
C SER A 91 -9.79 -6.11 -5.84
N THR A 92 -8.56 -6.57 -5.68
CA THR A 92 -7.85 -7.36 -6.69
C THR A 92 -8.23 -8.84 -6.50
N PRO A 93 -8.79 -9.52 -7.52
CA PRO A 93 -9.13 -10.93 -7.39
C PRO A 93 -7.86 -11.76 -7.12
N THR A 94 -7.98 -12.73 -6.21
CA THR A 94 -6.90 -13.61 -5.70
C THR A 94 -6.15 -14.48 -6.73
N PRO A 95 -6.59 -14.74 -7.98
CA PRO A 95 -5.85 -15.61 -8.90
C PRO A 95 -4.42 -15.16 -9.28
N ILE A 96 -3.96 -13.96 -8.88
CA ILE A 96 -2.71 -13.34 -9.33
C ILE A 96 -1.55 -13.47 -8.31
N THR A 97 -1.79 -13.99 -7.10
CA THR A 97 -0.78 -14.00 -6.00
C THR A 97 -0.44 -15.39 -5.45
N TYR A 98 -0.04 -16.32 -6.31
CA TYR A 98 0.57 -17.59 -5.91
C TYR A 98 2.07 -17.62 -6.23
#